data_AF-A0A447MTV4-F1
#
_entry.id   AF-A0A447MTV4-F1
#
_cell.length_a   1.000
_cell.length_b   1.000
_cell.length_c   1.000
_cell.angle_alpha   90.00
_cell.angle_beta   90.00
_cell.angle_gamma   90.00
#
_symmetry.space_group_name_H-M   'P 1'
#
loop_
_entity.id
_entity.type
_entity.pdbx_description
1 polymer ?
#
loop_
_entity_poly.entity_id
_entity_poly.type
_entity_poly.pdbx_seq_one_letter_code
_entity_poly.pdbx_strand_id
1 'polypeptide(L)'
;MWMVPPQYAVWLPGSLPHSNHVTAGAELCFLFIEPAAVVMPERCCTLKISPLCRELILSLARRTDPERAQMPTQRLIQVLFDELPQQPQEQLQLPVSGHPKIRQMVETMAQEPARWNTLGSGPAYSR
;
A
#
# COMPACT_ATOMS: atom_id res chain seq x y z
N MET A 1 -13.93 2.31 0.19
CA MET A 1 -12.89 2.41 1.24
C MET A 1 -11.91 1.27 1.03
N TRP A 2 -10.61 1.55 1.09
CA TRP A 2 -9.56 0.53 1.03
C TRP A 2 -8.94 0.32 2.41
N MET A 3 -8.60 -0.92 2.73
CA MET A 3 -7.76 -1.24 3.88
C MET A 3 -6.35 -1.59 3.37
N VAL A 4 -5.33 -1.08 4.05
CA VAL A 4 -3.92 -1.33 3.68
C VAL A 4 -3.23 -2.02 4.85
N PRO A 5 -3.16 -3.36 4.84
CA PRO A 5 -2.41 -4.08 5.87
C PRO A 5 -0.91 -3.81 5.75
N PRO A 6 -0.12 -4.16 6.78
CA PRO A 6 1.34 -4.20 6.66
C PRO A 6 1.76 -5.01 5.42
N GLN A 7 2.79 -4.55 4.71
CA GLN A 7 3.30 -5.14 3.46
C GLN A 7 2.40 -4.97 2.21
N TYR A 8 1.33 -4.18 2.32
CA TYR A 8 0.55 -3.77 1.15
C TYR A 8 0.71 -2.27 0.90
N ALA A 9 0.46 -1.86 -0.34
CA ALA A 9 0.35 -0.47 -0.72
C ALA A 9 -0.95 -0.25 -1.48
N VAL A 10 -1.47 0.98 -1.46
CA VAL A 10 -2.56 1.39 -2.36
C VAL A 10 -1.94 2.22 -3.48
N TRP A 11 -2.17 1.78 -4.71
CA TRP A 11 -1.88 2.55 -5.90
C TRP A 11 -3.06 3.46 -6.22
N LEU A 12 -2.76 4.74 -6.45
CA LEU A 12 -3.70 5.76 -6.86
C LEU A 12 -3.21 6.37 -8.17
N PRO A 13 -3.92 6.16 -9.29
CA PRO A 13 -3.70 6.93 -10.49
C PRO A 13 -3.80 8.44 -10.20
N GLY A 14 -3.05 9.24 -10.96
CA GLY A 14 -3.04 10.70 -10.81
C GLY A 14 -4.43 11.33 -10.88
N SER A 15 -4.58 12.47 -10.19
CA SER A 15 -5.78 13.32 -10.24
C SER A 15 -7.06 12.73 -9.61
N LEU A 16 -6.96 11.62 -8.86
CA LEU A 16 -8.10 11.05 -8.13
C LEU A 16 -8.22 11.66 -6.72
N PRO A 17 -9.35 12.31 -6.38
CA PRO A 17 -9.61 12.75 -5.01
C PRO A 17 -9.60 11.55 -4.06
N HIS A 18 -8.81 11.66 -3.00
CA HIS A 18 -8.71 10.62 -1.98
C HIS A 18 -8.55 11.25 -0.59
N SER A 19 -8.93 10.48 0.42
CA SER A 19 -8.69 10.81 1.83
C SER A 19 -8.07 9.59 2.48
N ASN A 20 -7.01 9.81 3.25
CA ASN A 20 -6.31 8.75 3.97
C ASN A 20 -6.54 8.91 5.47
N HIS A 21 -6.88 7.81 6.15
CA HIS A 21 -6.98 7.74 7.60
C HIS A 21 -5.95 6.73 8.09
N VAL A 22 -5.14 7.16 9.06
CA VAL A 22 -3.95 6.44 9.48
C VAL A 22 -4.12 6.03 10.93
N THR A 23 -3.94 4.74 11.21
CA THR A 23 -3.95 4.23 12.59
C THR A 23 -2.85 4.89 13.41
N ALA A 24 -3.13 5.18 14.68
CA ALA A 24 -2.12 5.70 15.60
C ALA A 24 -0.89 4.76 15.65
N GLY A 25 0.30 5.35 15.49
CA GLY A 25 1.58 4.63 15.49
C GLY A 25 1.94 3.94 14.16
N ALA A 26 1.16 4.09 13.10
CA ALA A 26 1.54 3.57 11.79
C ALA A 26 2.63 4.44 11.13
N GLU A 27 3.64 3.78 10.58
CA GLU A 27 4.65 4.40 9.72
C GLU A 27 4.22 4.28 8.25
N LEU A 28 4.25 5.40 7.53
CA LEU A 28 3.84 5.48 6.14
C LEU A 28 5.00 5.92 5.27
N CYS A 29 5.07 5.34 4.07
CA CYS A 29 5.91 5.82 2.99
C CYS A 29 5.02 6.19 1.80
N PHE A 30 5.19 7.40 1.29
CA PHE A 30 4.55 7.84 0.06
C PHE A 30 5.57 7.81 -1.07
N LEU A 31 5.22 7.14 -2.17
CA LEU A 31 5.99 7.12 -3.39
C LEU A 31 5.22 7.89 -4.46
N PHE A 32 5.81 8.97 -4.93
CA PHE A 32 5.28 9.75 -6.05
C PHE A 32 6.05 9.36 -7.29
N ILE A 33 5.34 8.99 -8.35
CA ILE A 33 5.92 8.56 -9.60
C ILE A 33 5.35 9.44 -10.70
N GLU A 34 6.24 10.06 -11.47
CA GLU A 34 5.84 10.88 -12.62
C GLU A 34 5.06 10.03 -13.63
N PRO A 35 4.00 10.58 -14.24
CA PRO A 35 3.32 9.92 -15.34
C PRO A 35 4.33 9.48 -16.41
N ALA A 36 4.15 8.27 -16.94
CA ALA A 36 5.03 7.62 -17.92
C ALA A 36 6.42 7.18 -17.44
N ALA A 37 6.82 7.43 -16.19
CA ALA A 37 8.07 6.88 -15.66
C ALA A 37 8.04 5.35 -15.49
N VAL A 38 6.85 4.79 -15.29
CA VAL A 38 6.59 3.35 -15.17
C VAL A 38 5.14 3.06 -15.57
N VAL A 39 4.90 1.90 -16.19
CA VAL A 39 3.54 1.47 -16.57
C VAL A 39 2.87 0.83 -15.35
N MET A 40 1.87 1.52 -14.81
CA MET A 40 1.12 1.10 -13.62
C MET A 40 -0.37 0.94 -13.94
N PRO A 41 -1.15 0.29 -13.05
CA PRO A 41 -2.57 0.09 -13.29
C PRO A 41 -3.33 1.41 -13.47
N GLU A 42 -4.26 1.45 -14.43
CA GLU A 42 -5.08 2.64 -14.71
C GLU A 42 -6.16 2.91 -13.66
N ARG A 43 -6.40 1.95 -12.77
CA ARG A 43 -7.39 2.01 -11.69
C ARG A 43 -6.69 1.94 -10.33
N CYS A 44 -7.35 2.45 -9.31
CA CYS A 44 -6.91 2.21 -7.94
C CYS A 44 -6.90 0.71 -7.63
N CYS A 45 -5.83 0.23 -7.00
CA CYS A 45 -5.72 -1.15 -6.57
C CYS A 45 -4.83 -1.26 -5.32
N THR A 46 -4.97 -2.38 -4.60
CA THR A 46 -4.02 -2.74 -3.56
C THR A 46 -2.93 -3.61 -4.18
N LEU A 47 -1.68 -3.34 -3.86
CA LEU A 47 -0.51 -4.11 -4.29
C LEU A 47 0.07 -4.85 -3.10
N LYS A 48 0.34 -6.15 -3.27
CA LYS A 48 1.10 -6.94 -2.31
C LYS A 48 2.59 -6.70 -2.54
N ILE A 49 3.23 -5.96 -1.63
CA ILE A 49 4.61 -5.51 -1.80
C ILE A 49 5.58 -6.62 -1.39
N SER A 50 6.44 -7.02 -2.32
CA SER A 50 7.51 -7.99 -2.07
C SER A 50 8.55 -7.42 -1.09
N PRO A 51 9.29 -8.28 -0.37
CA PRO A 51 10.38 -7.82 0.50
C PRO A 51 11.43 -6.99 -0.24
N LEU A 52 11.76 -7.35 -1.48
CA LEU A 52 12.70 -6.59 -2.31
C LEU A 52 12.16 -5.18 -2.59
N CYS A 53 10.93 -5.08 -3.08
CA CYS A 53 10.30 -3.79 -3.39
C CYS A 53 10.19 -2.92 -2.13
N ARG A 54 9.85 -3.52 -0.97
CA ARG A 54 9.82 -2.82 0.32
C ARG A 54 11.18 -2.23 0.69
N GLU A 55 12.25 -3.03 0.63
CA GLU A 55 13.58 -2.53 1.01
C GLU A 55 14.11 -1.48 0.04
N LEU A 56 13.79 -1.57 -1.26
CA LEU A 56 14.10 -0.53 -2.22
C LEU A 56 13.42 0.79 -1.86
N ILE A 57 12.11 0.76 -1.57
CA ILE A 57 11.35 1.95 -1.14
C ILE A 57 11.96 2.56 0.11
N LEU A 58 12.20 1.75 1.15
CA LEU A 58 12.77 2.24 2.42
C LEU A 58 14.19 2.79 2.26
N SER A 59 15.00 2.16 1.41
CA SER A 59 16.37 2.63 1.10
C SER A 59 16.35 3.97 0.38
N LEU A 60 15.44 4.15 -0.59
CA LEU A 60 15.31 5.39 -1.36
C LEU A 60 14.67 6.52 -0.55
N ALA A 61 13.76 6.20 0.38
CA ALA A 61 13.13 7.17 1.28
C ALA A 61 14.12 7.84 2.24
N ARG A 62 15.21 7.14 2.60
CA ARG A 62 16.28 7.68 3.46
C ARG A 62 17.29 8.58 2.74
N ARG A 63 17.23 8.66 1.40
CA ARG A 63 18.17 9.45 0.60
C ARG A 63 17.63 10.86 0.36
N THR A 64 18.53 11.82 0.33
CA THR A 64 18.28 13.20 -0.09
C THR A 64 18.15 13.30 -1.62
N ASP A 65 17.64 14.43 -2.14
CA ASP A 65 17.53 14.65 -3.59
C ASP A 65 18.88 14.58 -4.32
N PRO A 66 19.99 15.17 -3.81
CA PRO A 66 21.30 15.03 -4.44
C PRO A 66 21.78 13.57 -4.49
N GLU A 67 21.53 12.80 -3.43
CA GLU A 67 21.87 11.37 -3.39
C GLU A 67 21.02 10.56 -4.37
N ARG A 68 19.74 10.91 -4.53
CA ARG A 68 18.87 10.31 -5.55
C ARG A 68 19.34 10.57 -6.97
N ALA A 69 19.95 11.72 -7.24
CA ALA A 69 20.50 12.04 -8.57
C ALA A 69 21.76 11.24 -8.93
N GLN A 70 22.41 10.58 -7.96
CA GLN A 70 23.64 9.81 -8.23
C GLN A 70 23.34 8.52 -8.99
N MET A 71 24.24 8.15 -9.90
CA MET A 71 24.11 6.96 -10.76
C MET A 71 23.83 5.66 -10.01
N PRO A 72 24.47 5.35 -8.86
CA PRO A 72 24.12 4.14 -8.10
C PRO A 72 22.68 4.14 -7.60
N THR A 73 22.17 5.29 -7.15
CA THR A 73 20.78 5.41 -6.70
C THR A 73 19.80 5.31 -7.86
N GLN A 74 20.13 5.92 -9.00
CA GLN A 74 19.33 5.82 -10.22
C GLN A 74 19.13 4.36 -10.67
N ARG A 75 20.15 3.50 -10.53
CA ARG A 75 19.98 2.05 -10.80
C ARG A 75 18.98 1.39 -9.85
N LEU A 76 18.98 1.75 -8.57
CA LEU A 76 17.99 1.23 -7.62
C LEU A 76 16.58 1.70 -7.95
N ILE A 77 16.43 2.93 -8.44
CA ILE A 77 15.14 3.47 -8.93
C ILE A 77 14.66 2.66 -10.13
N GLN A 78 15.53 2.34 -11.08
CA GLN A 78 15.17 1.51 -12.24
C GLN A 78 14.73 0.11 -11.80
N VAL A 79 15.46 -0.54 -10.88
CA VAL A 79 15.04 -1.83 -10.32
C VAL A 79 13.68 -1.72 -9.64
N LEU A 80 13.42 -0.65 -8.87
CA LEU A 80 12.10 -0.43 -8.27
C LEU A 80 11.00 -0.29 -9.34
N PHE A 81 11.29 0.41 -10.45
CA PHE A 81 10.34 0.57 -11.56
C PHE A 81 10.08 -0.73 -12.32
N ASP A 82 11.06 -1.62 -12.41
CA ASP A 82 10.87 -2.96 -12.97
C ASP A 82 10.02 -3.85 -12.04
N GLU A 83 10.21 -3.73 -10.72
CA GLU A 83 9.52 -4.53 -9.72
C GLU A 83 8.06 -4.10 -9.50
N LEU A 84 7.77 -2.79 -9.48
CA LEU A 84 6.44 -2.26 -9.13
C LEU A 84 5.29 -2.82 -9.99
N PRO A 85 5.41 -2.89 -11.33
CA PRO A 85 4.36 -3.45 -12.19
C PRO A 85 4.12 -4.95 -11.98
N GLN A 86 5.11 -5.67 -11.44
CA GLN A 86 5.04 -7.11 -11.19
C GLN A 86 4.38 -7.44 -9.84
N GLN A 87 4.11 -6.44 -9.00
CA GLN A 87 3.49 -6.69 -7.69
C GLN A 87 2.05 -7.21 -7.87
N PRO A 88 1.67 -8.31 -7.18
CA PRO A 88 0.32 -8.85 -7.29
C PRO A 88 -0.73 -7.80 -6.90
N GLN A 89 -1.72 -7.62 -7.78
CA GLN A 89 -2.89 -6.80 -7.50
C GLN A 89 -3.88 -7.61 -6.67
N GLU A 90 -4.27 -7.06 -5.52
CA GLU A 90 -5.21 -7.67 -4.59
C GLU A 90 -6.44 -6.79 -4.42
N GLN A 91 -7.58 -7.42 -4.12
CA GLN A 91 -8.84 -6.72 -3.93
C GLN A 91 -9.18 -6.62 -2.43
N LEU A 92 -8.45 -5.75 -1.71
CA LEU A 92 -8.70 -5.43 -0.31
C LEU A 92 -9.66 -4.24 -0.16
N GLN A 93 -10.82 -4.34 -0.83
CA GLN A 93 -11.89 -3.35 -0.78
C GLN A 93 -12.89 -3.72 0.32
N LEU A 94 -13.18 -2.79 1.23
CA LEU A 94 -14.27 -2.97 2.19
C LEU A 94 -15.61 -2.66 1.50
N PRO A 95 -16.63 -3.52 1.66
CA PRO A 95 -17.94 -3.28 1.07
C PRO A 95 -18.60 -2.08 1.75
N VAL A 96 -18.68 -0.95 1.04
CA VAL A 96 -19.47 0.18 1.50
C VAL A 96 -20.91 -0.08 1.07
N SER A 97 -21.68 -0.81 1.88
CA SER A 97 -23.10 -1.06 1.58
C SER A 97 -23.98 -0.03 2.28
N GLY A 98 -25.10 0.34 1.65
CA GLY A 98 -26.10 1.22 2.26
C GLY A 98 -26.84 0.58 3.45
N HIS A 99 -26.58 -0.70 3.74
CA HIS A 99 -27.21 -1.40 4.85
C HIS A 99 -26.59 -0.93 6.18
N PRO A 100 -27.38 -0.38 7.13
CA PRO A 100 -26.86 0.29 8.34
C PRO A 100 -25.86 -0.55 9.13
N LYS A 101 -26.12 -1.85 9.24
CA LYS A 101 -25.25 -2.79 9.96
C LYS A 101 -23.87 -2.98 9.34
N ILE A 102 -23.78 -3.05 8.01
CA ILE A 102 -22.50 -3.22 7.30
C ILE A 102 -21.73 -1.90 7.35
N ARG A 103 -22.42 -0.78 7.19
CA ARG A 103 -21.83 0.56 7.35
C ARG A 103 -21.23 0.74 8.74
N GLN A 104 -21.96 0.39 9.79
CA GLN A 104 -21.47 0.47 11.16
C GLN A 104 -20.23 -0.43 11.38
N MET A 105 -20.21 -1.63 10.78
CA MET A 105 -19.03 -2.50 10.83
C MET A 105 -17.82 -1.88 10.13
N VAL A 106 -18.00 -1.30 8.93
CA VAL A 106 -16.94 -0.62 8.19
C VAL A 106 -16.42 0.62 8.93
N GLU A 107 -17.32 1.42 9.51
CA GLU A 107 -16.96 2.59 10.32
C GLU A 107 -16.20 2.18 11.59
N THR A 108 -16.63 1.10 12.26
CA THR A 108 -15.91 0.54 13.43
C THR A 108 -14.53 0.02 13.03
N MET A 109 -14.41 -0.65 11.88
CA MET A 109 -13.12 -1.10 11.34
C MET A 109 -12.18 0.07 10.99
N ALA A 110 -12.74 1.19 10.52
CA ALA A 110 -11.98 2.40 10.24
C ALA A 110 -11.42 3.04 11.53
N GLN A 111 -12.15 2.94 12.64
CA GLN A 111 -11.79 3.53 13.94
C GLN A 111 -10.86 2.63 14.77
N GLU A 112 -11.03 1.30 14.70
CA GLU A 112 -10.24 0.32 15.47
C GLU A 112 -9.61 -0.79 14.58
N PRO A 113 -8.77 -0.45 13.58
CA PRO A 113 -8.22 -1.44 12.65
C PRO A 113 -7.33 -2.49 13.32
N ALA A 114 -6.67 -2.16 14.43
CA ALA A 114 -5.83 -3.09 15.20
C ALA A 114 -6.59 -4.31 15.75
N ARG A 115 -7.91 -4.17 15.98
CA ARG A 115 -8.77 -5.22 16.54
C ARG A 115 -9.04 -6.38 15.58
N TRP A 116 -8.80 -6.18 14.28
CA TRP A 116 -9.06 -7.20 13.25
C TRP A 116 -7.80 -7.95 12.77
N ASN A 117 -6.60 -7.49 13.15
CA ASN A 117 -5.36 -8.25 12.91
C ASN A 117 -5.36 -9.63 13.58
N THR A 118 -6.23 -9.84 14.57
CA THR A 118 -6.35 -11.11 15.33
C THR A 118 -7.17 -12.18 14.60
N LEU A 119 -7.94 -11.82 13.57
CA LEU A 119 -8.77 -12.79 12.83
C LEU A 119 -8.05 -13.48 11.67
N GLY A 120 -6.85 -13.03 11.32
CA GLY A 120 -5.93 -13.72 10.40
C GLY A 120 -5.10 -14.84 11.06
N SER A 121 -5.11 -14.92 12.39
CA SER A 121 -4.49 -15.98 13.18
C SER A 121 -5.57 -16.91 13.73
N GLY A 122 -6.24 -17.65 12.85
CA GLY A 122 -7.02 -18.81 13.28
C GLY A 122 -6.09 -19.83 13.93
N PRO A 123 -6.48 -20.47 15.05
CA PRO A 123 -5.63 -21.47 15.69
C PRO A 123 -5.34 -22.60 14.70
N ALA A 124 -4.06 -22.99 14.62
CA ALA A 124 -3.60 -24.14 13.87
C ALA A 124 -4.50 -25.33 14.20
N TYR A 125 -5.23 -25.81 13.19
CA TYR A 125 -6.03 -27.02 13.30
C TYR A 125 -5.06 -28.17 13.53
N SER A 126 -5.05 -28.68 14.76
CA SER A 126 -4.31 -29.87 15.15
C SER A 126 -5.26 -31.05 15.12
N ARG A 127 -5.18 -31.83 14.03
CA ARG A 127 -5.17 -33.30 13.95
C ARG A 127 -5.48 -33.76 12.54
#